data_AF-A0A831KKF2-F1
#
_entry.id   AF-A0A831KKF2-F1
#
_cell.length_a   1.000
_cell.length_b   1.000
_cell.length_c   1.000
_cell.angle_alpha   90.00
_cell.angle_beta   90.00
_cell.angle_gamma   90.00
#
_symmetry.space_group_name_H-M   'P 1'
#
loop_
_entity.id
_entity.type
_entity.pdbx_description
1 polymer ?
#
loop_
_entity_poly.entity_id
_entity_poly.type
_entity_poly.pdbx_seq_one_letter_code
_entity_poly.pdbx_strand_id
1 'polypeptide(L)'
;EVLTEDVLKEIYSFYPDILLTRLDEEGEEFNVKLLELPKLIEEYSNNEEGNTAYLFEDILVEGFNMFHNVSAKKISGAGNTDIECLYITLKKKFAVEAKSTKNKLPLLNSGRLNRHREKIGGEYTIVVTPRYVPSVKYDIKHTGIVIITASTFSEFLYNNIANNCREIDYTDFDDIITQNLGKDISIPISELTIKKFASSS
;
A
#
# COMPACT_ATOMS: atom_id res chain seq x y z
N GLU A 1 -15.39 17.05 -12.25
CA GLU A 1 -14.60 17.98 -11.42
C GLU A 1 -13.73 17.13 -10.50
N VAL A 2 -12.40 17.19 -10.69
CA VAL A 2 -11.40 16.38 -9.95
C VAL A 2 -10.42 17.30 -9.19
N LEU A 3 -10.63 18.63 -9.28
CA LEU A 3 -9.71 19.65 -8.78
C LEU A 3 -9.67 19.81 -7.26
N THR A 4 -10.63 19.29 -6.49
CA THR A 4 -10.72 19.57 -5.06
C THR A 4 -9.82 18.70 -4.18
N GLU A 5 -9.65 17.41 -4.50
CA GLU A 5 -8.78 16.51 -3.71
C GLU A 5 -7.29 16.78 -3.95
N ASP A 6 -6.89 17.02 -5.21
CA ASP A 6 -5.50 17.34 -5.55
C ASP A 6 -5.05 18.67 -4.92
N VAL A 7 -5.93 19.68 -4.90
CA VAL A 7 -5.67 20.97 -4.24
C VAL A 7 -5.64 20.83 -2.72
N LEU A 8 -6.48 19.98 -2.12
CA LEU A 8 -6.41 19.70 -0.69
C LEU A 8 -5.07 19.05 -0.32
N LYS A 9 -4.61 18.05 -1.09
CA LYS A 9 -3.30 17.40 -0.88
C LYS A 9 -2.15 18.40 -1.02
N GLU A 10 -2.21 19.28 -2.02
CA GLU A 10 -1.20 20.34 -2.21
C GLU A 10 -1.21 21.35 -1.05
N ILE A 11 -2.39 21.76 -0.58
CA ILE A 11 -2.55 22.63 0.60
C ILE A 11 -1.95 21.98 1.85
N TYR A 12 -2.25 20.70 2.14
CA TYR A 12 -1.69 19.99 3.29
C TYR A 12 -0.18 19.78 3.19
N SER A 13 0.36 19.63 1.97
CA SER A 13 1.81 19.52 1.74
C SER A 13 2.57 20.83 2.02
N PHE A 14 1.88 21.98 1.99
CA PHE A 14 2.50 23.30 2.08
C PHE A 14 2.46 23.92 3.49
N TYR A 15 1.95 23.23 4.51
CA TYR A 15 1.79 23.82 5.85
C TYR A 15 3.13 23.98 6.58
N PRO A 16 3.54 25.22 6.94
CA PRO A 16 4.74 25.47 7.73
C PRO A 16 4.59 24.94 9.16
N ASP A 17 5.69 24.49 9.77
CA ASP A 17 5.76 23.94 11.15
C ASP A 17 4.98 24.76 12.18
N ILE A 18 4.93 26.09 12.02
CA ILE A 18 4.26 27.01 12.95
C ILE A 18 2.73 26.87 13.00
N LEU A 19 2.10 26.34 11.95
CA LEU A 19 0.67 26.04 11.92
C LEU A 19 0.39 24.66 12.51
N LEU A 20 1.34 23.72 12.38
CA LEU A 20 1.30 22.41 13.04
C LEU A 20 1.45 22.55 14.57
N THR A 21 2.33 23.45 15.04
CA THR A 21 2.47 23.75 16.49
C THR A 21 1.18 24.35 17.07
N ARG A 22 0.39 25.05 16.26
CA ARG A 22 -0.90 25.61 16.67
C ARG A 22 -2.03 24.58 16.68
N LEU A 23 -1.82 23.46 15.99
CA LEU A 23 -2.65 22.26 15.99
C LEU A 23 -2.14 21.23 17.00
N ASP A 24 -1.15 21.49 17.86
CA ASP A 24 -0.51 20.47 18.72
C ASP A 24 -1.47 19.76 19.71
N GLU A 25 -2.67 20.30 19.99
CA GLU A 25 -3.73 19.53 20.69
C GLU A 25 -4.40 18.47 19.76
N GLU A 26 -4.43 18.70 18.44
CA GLU A 26 -4.92 17.78 17.39
C GLU A 26 -3.78 16.96 16.72
N GLY A 27 -2.53 17.42 16.82
CA GLY A 27 -1.34 16.82 16.22
C GLY A 27 -0.87 15.54 16.93
N GLU A 28 -1.02 15.47 18.26
CA GLU A 28 -0.86 14.21 18.99
C GLU A 28 -1.92 13.19 18.55
N GLU A 29 -3.20 13.58 18.46
CA GLU A 29 -4.28 12.70 18.02
C GLU A 29 -4.09 12.20 16.58
N PHE A 30 -3.63 13.08 15.68
CA PHE A 30 -3.31 12.72 14.29
C PHE A 30 -2.13 11.76 14.20
N ASN A 31 -1.03 12.01 14.94
CA ASN A 31 0.10 11.09 14.99
C ASN A 31 -0.27 9.74 15.61
N VAL A 32 -1.12 9.73 16.64
CA VAL A 32 -1.64 8.49 17.26
C VAL A 32 -2.44 7.69 16.24
N LYS A 33 -3.37 8.33 15.51
CA LYS A 33 -4.13 7.68 14.41
C LYS A 33 -3.22 7.15 13.31
N LEU A 34 -2.18 7.91 12.95
CA LEU A 34 -1.21 7.49 11.94
C LEU A 34 -0.36 6.30 12.41
N LEU A 35 0.01 6.24 13.70
CA LEU A 35 0.72 5.11 14.30
C LEU A 35 -0.16 3.84 14.43
N GLU A 36 -1.48 3.98 14.39
CA GLU A 36 -2.41 2.83 14.35
C GLU A 36 -2.47 2.19 12.96
N LEU A 37 -2.29 2.96 11.89
CA LEU A 37 -2.40 2.48 10.51
C LEU A 37 -1.55 1.22 10.23
N PRO A 38 -0.23 1.15 10.54
CA PRO A 38 0.56 -0.07 10.39
C PRO A 38 0.02 -1.27 11.16
N LYS A 39 -0.51 -1.05 12.37
CA LYS A 39 -1.06 -2.09 13.24
C LYS A 39 -2.36 -2.64 12.66
N LEU A 40 -3.23 -1.76 12.19
CA LEU A 40 -4.52 -2.13 11.58
C LEU A 40 -4.32 -2.89 10.25
N ILE A 41 -3.32 -2.51 9.43
CA ILE A 41 -2.93 -3.28 8.24
C ILE A 41 -2.56 -4.72 8.64
N GLU A 42 -1.74 -4.89 9.69
CA GLU A 42 -1.32 -6.21 10.15
C GLU A 42 -2.49 -7.01 10.74
N GLU A 43 -3.29 -6.40 11.62
CA GLU A 43 -4.47 -7.00 12.25
C GLU A 43 -5.49 -7.47 11.20
N TYR A 44 -5.94 -6.56 10.33
CA TYR A 44 -6.99 -6.85 9.36
C TYR A 44 -6.51 -7.81 8.26
N SER A 45 -5.21 -7.89 7.99
CA SER A 45 -4.67 -8.90 7.08
C SER A 45 -4.85 -10.33 7.59
N ASN A 46 -4.79 -10.55 8.91
CA ASN A 46 -4.81 -11.89 9.52
C ASN A 46 -6.20 -12.52 9.61
N ASN A 47 -7.28 -11.75 9.49
CA ASN A 47 -8.65 -12.27 9.38
C ASN A 47 -9.03 -13.32 10.44
N GLU A 48 -8.64 -13.10 11.70
CA GLU A 48 -8.75 -14.13 12.75
C GLU A 48 -10.19 -14.61 12.97
N GLU A 49 -11.15 -13.69 12.83
CA GLU A 49 -12.60 -13.90 12.97
C GLU A 49 -13.34 -14.05 11.63
N GLY A 50 -12.66 -13.94 10.49
CA GLY A 50 -13.27 -14.13 9.16
C GLY A 50 -14.07 -12.94 8.63
N ASN A 51 -14.02 -11.78 9.29
CA ASN A 51 -14.82 -10.59 9.00
C ASN A 51 -14.00 -9.34 8.64
N THR A 52 -12.66 -9.42 8.55
CA THR A 52 -11.82 -8.22 8.37
C THR A 52 -11.43 -7.93 6.92
N ALA A 53 -11.93 -8.69 5.95
CA ALA A 53 -11.54 -8.53 4.54
C ALA A 53 -11.85 -7.12 4.00
N TYR A 54 -13.04 -6.59 4.28
CA TYR A 54 -13.41 -5.24 3.84
C TYR A 54 -12.62 -4.16 4.57
N LEU A 55 -12.34 -4.36 5.87
CA LEU A 55 -11.50 -3.48 6.68
C LEU A 55 -10.06 -3.46 6.17
N PHE A 56 -9.57 -4.61 5.70
CA PHE A 56 -8.24 -4.71 5.11
C PHE A 56 -8.14 -3.96 3.78
N GLU A 57 -9.19 -3.98 2.96
CA GLU A 57 -9.24 -3.14 1.76
C GLU A 57 -9.25 -1.65 2.13
N ASP A 58 -10.07 -1.25 3.11
CA ASP A 58 -10.19 0.16 3.53
C ASP A 58 -8.85 0.69 4.07
N ILE A 59 -8.19 -0.07 4.95
CA ILE A 59 -6.93 0.35 5.56
C ILE A 59 -5.77 0.37 4.56
N LEU A 60 -5.80 -0.49 3.53
CA LEU A 60 -4.82 -0.43 2.45
C LEU A 60 -5.02 0.80 1.56
N VAL A 61 -6.25 1.29 1.37
CA VAL A 61 -6.48 2.56 0.68
C VAL A 61 -5.80 3.70 1.44
N GLU A 62 -5.92 3.74 2.76
CA GLU A 62 -5.22 4.71 3.61
C GLU A 62 -3.69 4.55 3.50
N GLY A 63 -3.19 3.32 3.62
CA GLY A 63 -1.77 3.01 3.50
C GLY A 63 -1.14 3.43 2.17
N PHE A 64 -1.83 3.21 1.03
CA PHE A 64 -1.33 3.67 -0.27
C PHE A 64 -1.49 5.18 -0.47
N ASN A 65 -2.48 5.83 0.17
CA ASN A 65 -2.61 7.28 0.14
C ASN A 65 -1.60 8.01 1.05
N MET A 66 -0.80 7.29 1.85
CA MET A 66 0.35 7.88 2.53
C MET A 66 1.47 8.31 1.58
N PHE A 67 1.55 7.72 0.39
CA PHE A 67 2.49 8.17 -0.63
C PHE A 67 1.97 9.46 -1.26
N HIS A 68 2.75 10.54 -1.19
CA HIS A 68 2.30 11.87 -1.62
C HIS A 68 1.92 11.91 -3.10
N ASN A 69 2.59 11.09 -3.91
CA ASN A 69 2.41 10.98 -5.35
C ASN A 69 1.56 9.77 -5.78
N VAL A 70 0.77 9.18 -4.87
CA VAL A 70 -0.22 8.15 -5.18
C VAL A 70 -1.62 8.62 -4.78
N SER A 71 -2.60 8.30 -5.64
CA SER A 71 -4.01 8.34 -5.30
C SER A 71 -4.56 6.91 -5.32
N ALA A 72 -5.08 6.43 -4.19
CA ALA A 72 -5.70 5.12 -4.07
C ALA A 72 -7.18 5.25 -3.75
N LYS A 73 -8.01 4.42 -4.39
CA LYS A 73 -9.45 4.33 -4.13
C LYS A 73 -9.93 2.89 -4.19
N LYS A 74 -10.86 2.57 -3.31
CA LYS A 74 -11.57 1.29 -3.34
C LYS A 74 -12.45 1.20 -4.59
N ILE A 75 -12.51 0.04 -5.21
CA ILE A 75 -13.43 -0.24 -6.31
C ILE A 75 -14.45 -1.28 -5.85
N SER A 76 -15.73 -0.94 -5.95
CA SER A 76 -16.82 -1.88 -5.65
C SER A 76 -17.21 -2.71 -6.87
N GLY A 77 -17.80 -3.88 -6.62
CA GLY A 77 -18.45 -4.71 -7.64
C GLY A 77 -17.67 -5.96 -8.02
N ALA A 78 -18.43 -7.03 -8.28
CA ALA A 78 -17.85 -8.32 -8.63
C ALA A 78 -17.00 -8.25 -9.89
N GLY A 79 -15.80 -8.82 -9.83
CA GLY A 79 -14.89 -8.91 -10.98
C GLY A 79 -14.06 -7.66 -11.25
N ASN A 80 -13.95 -6.75 -10.28
CA ASN A 80 -13.02 -5.63 -10.28
C ASN A 80 -11.85 -5.90 -9.34
N THR A 81 -10.77 -5.13 -9.48
CA THR A 81 -9.70 -5.08 -8.47
C THR A 81 -10.26 -4.53 -7.16
N ASP A 82 -9.65 -4.86 -6.03
CA ASP A 82 -10.13 -4.35 -4.74
C ASP A 82 -9.85 -2.83 -4.62
N ILE A 83 -8.66 -2.40 -5.06
CA ILE A 83 -8.21 -1.01 -5.02
C ILE A 83 -7.58 -0.63 -6.37
N GLU A 84 -7.97 0.53 -6.91
CA GLU A 84 -7.33 1.20 -8.05
C GLU A 84 -6.40 2.29 -7.51
N CYS A 85 -5.14 2.25 -7.94
CA CYS A 85 -4.17 3.28 -7.62
C CYS A 85 -3.71 4.02 -8.88
N LEU A 86 -3.40 5.30 -8.73
CA LEU A 86 -2.77 6.14 -9.73
C LEU A 86 -1.45 6.67 -9.16
N TYR A 87 -0.34 6.24 -9.75
CA TYR A 87 0.95 6.90 -9.56
C TYR A 87 0.97 8.20 -10.39
N ILE A 88 0.84 9.34 -9.70
CA ILE A 88 0.56 10.65 -10.30
C ILE A 88 1.74 11.10 -11.16
N THR A 89 2.97 10.96 -10.66
CA THR A 89 4.20 11.41 -11.34
C THR A 89 4.31 10.86 -12.76
N LEU A 90 4.01 9.56 -12.94
CA LEU A 90 4.10 8.88 -14.23
C LEU A 90 2.73 8.70 -14.93
N LYS A 91 1.64 9.21 -14.34
CA LYS A 91 0.25 9.01 -14.80
C LYS A 91 -0.06 7.53 -15.05
N LYS A 92 0.46 6.68 -14.16
CA LYS A 92 0.45 5.22 -14.30
C LYS A 92 -0.55 4.63 -13.33
N LYS A 93 -1.51 3.85 -13.84
CA LYS A 93 -2.44 3.11 -12.98
C LYS A 93 -1.85 1.77 -12.56
N PHE A 94 -2.21 1.30 -11.38
CA PHE A 94 -1.91 -0.05 -10.93
C PHE A 94 -3.03 -0.58 -10.03
N ALA A 95 -3.12 -1.90 -9.94
CA ALA A 95 -4.09 -2.60 -9.12
C ALA A 95 -3.45 -3.00 -7.79
N VAL A 96 -4.22 -2.90 -6.70
CA VAL A 96 -3.89 -3.55 -5.43
C VAL A 96 -5.01 -4.55 -5.11
N GLU A 97 -4.61 -5.79 -4.84
CA GLU A 97 -5.51 -6.88 -4.45
C GLU A 97 -5.21 -7.30 -3.00
N ALA A 98 -6.19 -7.14 -2.14
CA ALA A 98 -6.13 -7.45 -0.73
C ALA A 98 -6.45 -8.94 -0.53
N LYS A 99 -5.57 -9.67 0.17
CA LYS A 99 -5.78 -11.07 0.56
C LYS A 99 -5.72 -11.20 2.07
N SER A 100 -6.83 -10.84 2.72
CA SER A 100 -7.04 -11.05 4.14
C SER A 100 -7.34 -12.54 4.43
N THR A 101 -6.49 -13.22 5.18
CA THR A 101 -6.61 -14.67 5.40
C THR A 101 -6.05 -15.14 6.75
N LYS A 102 -6.85 -15.96 7.45
CA LYS A 102 -6.45 -16.67 8.67
C LYS A 102 -5.39 -17.72 8.45
N ASN A 103 -5.35 -18.30 7.25
CA ASN A 103 -4.39 -19.34 6.86
C ASN A 103 -3.41 -18.80 5.82
N LYS A 104 -2.29 -19.52 5.57
CA LYS A 104 -1.42 -19.17 4.45
C LYS A 104 -2.23 -19.21 3.15
N LEU A 105 -2.17 -18.13 2.38
CA LEU A 105 -2.79 -18.04 1.06
C LEU A 105 -2.31 -19.23 0.20
N PRO A 106 -3.21 -20.14 -0.23
CA PRO A 106 -2.81 -21.39 -0.87
C PRO A 106 -2.51 -21.24 -2.37
N LEU A 107 -3.17 -20.31 -3.04
CA LEU A 107 -3.09 -20.10 -4.49
C LEU A 107 -3.43 -18.67 -4.89
N LEU A 108 -2.97 -18.27 -6.07
CA LEU A 108 -3.41 -17.06 -6.77
C LEU A 108 -3.89 -17.40 -8.18
N ASN A 109 -5.00 -16.78 -8.59
CA ASN A 109 -5.47 -16.87 -9.97
C ASN A 109 -4.94 -15.67 -10.76
N SER A 110 -3.77 -15.82 -11.37
CA SER A 110 -3.12 -14.75 -12.14
C SER A 110 -3.94 -14.28 -13.33
N GLY A 111 -4.69 -15.16 -14.00
CA GLY A 111 -5.60 -14.78 -15.07
C GLY A 111 -6.75 -13.86 -14.61
N ARG A 112 -7.35 -14.12 -13.44
CA ARG A 112 -8.36 -13.24 -12.83
C ARG A 112 -7.76 -11.88 -12.51
N LEU A 113 -6.61 -11.85 -11.87
CA LEU A 113 -5.93 -10.61 -11.49
C LEU A 113 -5.52 -9.78 -12.72
N ASN A 114 -5.04 -10.44 -13.78
CA ASN A 114 -4.73 -9.79 -15.05
C ASN A 114 -5.96 -9.09 -15.63
N ARG A 115 -7.10 -9.80 -15.71
CA ARG A 115 -8.35 -9.22 -16.21
C ARG A 115 -8.83 -8.02 -15.36
N HIS A 116 -8.66 -8.10 -14.05
CA HIS A 116 -9.03 -6.99 -13.14
C HIS A 116 -8.17 -5.76 -13.39
N ARG A 117 -6.86 -5.97 -13.54
CA ARG A 117 -5.89 -4.91 -13.87
C ARG A 117 -6.16 -4.28 -15.24
N GLU A 118 -6.41 -5.08 -16.27
CA GLU A 118 -6.68 -4.59 -17.63
C GLU A 118 -7.90 -3.67 -17.69
N LYS A 119 -8.95 -3.96 -16.91
CA LYS A 119 -10.16 -3.12 -16.85
C LYS A 119 -9.88 -1.68 -16.41
N ILE A 120 -8.90 -1.50 -15.52
CA ILE A 120 -8.52 -0.17 -15.03
C ILE A 120 -7.37 0.44 -15.85
N GLY A 121 -6.84 -0.28 -16.86
CA GLY A 121 -5.66 0.12 -17.60
C GLY A 121 -4.39 0.14 -16.74
N GLY A 122 -4.29 -0.80 -15.78
CA GLY A 122 -3.16 -0.85 -14.85
C GLY A 122 -1.93 -1.57 -15.42
N GLU A 123 -0.74 -1.12 -15.03
CA GLU A 123 0.54 -1.70 -15.48
C GLU A 123 0.91 -2.98 -14.72
N TYR A 124 0.67 -3.01 -13.41
CA TYR A 124 0.90 -4.19 -12.57
C TYR A 124 -0.17 -4.35 -11.49
N THR A 125 -0.13 -5.50 -10.81
CA THR A 125 -0.94 -5.80 -9.63
C THR A 125 -0.03 -6.07 -8.44
N ILE A 126 -0.28 -5.40 -7.32
CA ILE A 126 0.33 -5.71 -6.03
C ILE A 126 -0.66 -6.55 -5.24
N VAL A 127 -0.28 -7.77 -4.89
CA VAL A 127 -1.03 -8.60 -3.95
C VAL A 127 -0.47 -8.37 -2.56
N VAL A 128 -1.30 -7.87 -1.65
CA VAL A 128 -0.95 -7.69 -0.23
C VAL A 128 -1.60 -8.79 0.59
N THR A 129 -0.82 -9.55 1.35
CA THR A 129 -1.28 -10.73 2.11
C THR A 129 -0.47 -10.91 3.39
N PRO A 130 -1.03 -11.42 4.52
CA PRO A 130 -0.22 -11.67 5.72
C PRO A 130 0.85 -12.74 5.46
N ARG A 131 0.47 -13.80 4.75
CA ARG A 131 1.30 -14.98 4.53
C ARG A 131 0.76 -15.86 3.43
N TYR A 132 1.66 -16.54 2.73
CA TYR A 132 1.33 -17.40 1.60
C TYR A 132 2.23 -18.63 1.57
N VAL A 133 1.81 -19.69 0.89
CA VAL A 133 2.64 -20.90 0.70
C VAL A 133 3.63 -20.71 -0.46
N PRO A 134 4.81 -21.34 -0.44
CA PRO A 134 5.83 -21.12 -1.49
C PRO A 134 5.32 -21.34 -2.92
N SER A 135 4.34 -22.23 -3.12
CA SER A 135 3.79 -22.51 -4.45
C SER A 135 3.14 -21.30 -5.14
N VAL A 136 2.65 -20.33 -4.36
CA VAL A 136 2.05 -19.09 -4.90
C VAL A 136 3.05 -18.30 -5.74
N LYS A 137 4.37 -18.43 -5.49
CA LYS A 137 5.40 -17.81 -6.34
C LYS A 137 5.38 -18.34 -7.77
N TYR A 138 4.96 -19.60 -7.98
CA TYR A 138 4.81 -20.15 -9.32
C TYR A 138 3.54 -19.65 -10.01
N ASP A 139 2.46 -19.39 -9.26
CA ASP A 139 1.19 -18.88 -9.81
C ASP A 139 1.32 -17.51 -10.48
N ILE A 140 2.25 -16.68 -9.96
CA ILE A 140 2.49 -15.32 -10.45
C ILE A 140 3.72 -15.21 -11.38
N LYS A 141 4.48 -16.30 -11.55
CA LYS A 141 5.73 -16.28 -12.34
C LYS A 141 5.44 -15.83 -13.78
N HIS A 142 6.27 -14.94 -14.31
CA HIS A 142 6.11 -14.37 -15.66
C HIS A 142 4.80 -13.58 -15.87
N THR A 143 4.24 -13.02 -14.80
CA THR A 143 3.07 -12.15 -14.88
C THR A 143 3.38 -10.75 -14.35
N GLY A 144 2.55 -9.75 -14.67
CA GLY A 144 2.64 -8.40 -14.10
C GLY A 144 2.15 -8.31 -12.65
N ILE A 145 2.37 -9.34 -11.83
CA ILE A 145 1.89 -9.43 -10.45
C ILE A 145 3.10 -9.52 -9.52
N VAL A 146 3.09 -8.75 -8.44
CA VAL A 146 4.04 -8.88 -7.34
C VAL A 146 3.29 -9.20 -6.05
N ILE A 147 3.98 -9.83 -5.10
CA ILE A 147 3.47 -10.05 -3.74
C ILE A 147 4.29 -9.21 -2.78
N ILE A 148 3.63 -8.60 -1.80
CA ILE A 148 4.25 -8.01 -0.62
C ILE A 148 3.50 -8.51 0.62
N THR A 149 4.23 -8.86 1.68
CA THR A 149 3.59 -9.21 2.94
C THR A 149 3.01 -7.96 3.61
N ALA A 150 1.86 -8.10 4.26
CA ALA A 150 1.25 -7.02 5.02
C ALA A 150 2.22 -6.49 6.08
N SER A 151 2.96 -7.37 6.76
CA SER A 151 3.97 -6.99 7.76
C SER A 151 5.08 -6.11 7.18
N THR A 152 5.61 -6.43 5.99
CA THR A 152 6.66 -5.63 5.36
C THR A 152 6.13 -4.27 4.90
N PHE A 153 4.91 -4.23 4.37
CA PHE A 153 4.28 -2.97 4.01
C PHE A 153 4.04 -2.09 5.25
N SER A 154 3.47 -2.66 6.32
CA SER A 154 3.28 -2.01 7.61
C SER A 154 4.59 -1.50 8.20
N GLU A 155 5.66 -2.29 8.17
CA GLU A 155 6.98 -1.91 8.69
C GLU A 155 7.53 -0.70 7.93
N PHE A 156 7.42 -0.68 6.59
CA PHE A 156 7.85 0.46 5.80
C PHE A 156 7.08 1.73 6.19
N LEU A 157 5.75 1.66 6.29
CA LEU A 157 4.92 2.80 6.69
C LEU A 157 5.27 3.26 8.12
N TYR A 158 5.36 2.33 9.07
CA TYR A 158 5.71 2.62 10.46
C TYR A 158 7.04 3.37 10.56
N ASN A 159 8.08 2.92 9.85
CA ASN A 159 9.37 3.60 9.90
C ASN A 159 9.33 5.01 9.32
N ASN A 160 8.57 5.25 8.24
CA ASN A 160 8.39 6.61 7.73
C ASN A 160 7.66 7.49 8.76
N ILE A 161 6.59 6.98 9.39
CA ILE A 161 5.81 7.70 10.41
C ILE A 161 6.67 8.02 11.64
N ALA A 162 7.37 7.02 12.18
CA ALA A 162 8.20 7.15 13.38
C ALA A 162 9.36 8.13 13.19
N ASN A 163 9.87 8.27 11.96
CA ASN A 163 10.91 9.24 11.61
C ASN A 163 10.33 10.57 11.08
N ASN A 164 9.03 10.83 11.27
CA ASN A 164 8.31 12.02 10.82
C ASN A 164 8.52 12.35 9.32
N CYS A 165 8.71 11.31 8.50
CA CYS A 165 8.84 11.41 7.05
C CYS A 165 7.42 11.50 6.45
N ARG A 166 6.96 12.72 6.22
CA ARG A 166 5.60 13.02 5.75
C ARG A 166 5.45 12.93 4.23
N GLU A 167 6.54 13.06 3.49
CA GLU A 167 6.57 12.99 2.03
C GLU A 167 7.12 11.64 1.56
N ILE A 168 6.33 10.57 1.76
CA ILE A 168 6.71 9.25 1.30
C ILE A 168 6.57 9.21 -0.23
N ASP A 169 7.70 9.14 -0.93
CA ASP A 169 7.70 9.04 -2.40
C ASP A 169 7.56 7.58 -2.85
N TYR A 170 6.66 7.33 -3.81
CA TYR A 170 6.40 6.01 -4.36
C TYR A 170 7.42 5.53 -5.41
N THR A 171 8.37 6.39 -5.83
CA THR A 171 9.37 6.06 -6.87
C THR A 171 10.15 4.80 -6.54
N ASP A 172 10.67 4.67 -5.32
CA ASP A 172 11.44 3.50 -4.91
C ASP A 172 10.59 2.21 -4.96
N PHE A 173 9.30 2.30 -4.62
CA PHE A 173 8.36 1.19 -4.74
C PHE A 173 8.14 0.82 -6.21
N ASP A 174 7.87 1.80 -7.08
CA ASP A 174 7.63 1.54 -8.51
C ASP A 174 8.84 0.91 -9.20
N ASP A 175 10.05 1.38 -8.90
CA ASP A 175 11.30 0.85 -9.41
C ASP A 175 11.51 -0.61 -8.96
N ILE A 176 11.32 -0.89 -7.67
CA ILE A 176 11.42 -2.25 -7.14
C ILE A 176 10.40 -3.18 -7.81
N ILE A 177 9.14 -2.73 -7.94
CA ILE A 177 8.06 -3.52 -8.54
C ILE A 177 8.36 -3.84 -10.00
N THR A 178 8.70 -2.84 -10.80
CA THR A 178 8.95 -3.00 -12.24
C THR A 178 10.13 -3.91 -12.53
N GLN A 179 11.16 -3.90 -11.69
CA GLN A 179 12.32 -4.79 -11.80
C GLN A 179 12.04 -6.23 -11.30
N ASN A 180 10.94 -6.45 -10.58
CA ASN A 180 10.64 -7.72 -9.91
C ASN A 180 9.25 -8.29 -10.22
N LEU A 181 8.66 -7.95 -11.37
CA LEU A 181 7.40 -8.54 -11.82
C LEU A 181 7.45 -10.08 -11.78
N GLY A 182 6.38 -10.68 -11.28
CA GLY A 182 6.23 -12.12 -11.10
C GLY A 182 6.99 -12.67 -9.89
N LYS A 183 7.34 -11.83 -8.91
CA LYS A 183 8.06 -12.21 -7.68
C LYS A 183 7.41 -11.65 -6.42
N ASP A 184 7.90 -12.13 -5.28
CA ASP A 184 7.70 -11.50 -3.98
C ASP A 184 8.75 -10.39 -3.79
N ILE A 185 8.29 -9.17 -3.49
CA ILE A 185 9.12 -7.98 -3.30
C ILE A 185 9.34 -7.63 -1.83
N SER A 186 8.89 -8.46 -0.88
CA SER A 186 8.99 -8.17 0.55
C SER A 186 10.46 -8.00 1.00
N ILE A 187 11.38 -8.82 0.49
CA ILE A 187 12.81 -8.67 0.81
C ILE A 187 13.37 -7.34 0.26
N PRO A 188 13.25 -7.02 -1.04
CA PRO A 188 13.68 -5.71 -1.58
C PRO A 188 13.12 -4.50 -0.83
N ILE A 189 11.84 -4.56 -0.42
CA ILE A 189 11.21 -3.46 0.33
C ILE A 189 11.75 -3.38 1.77
N SER A 190 11.99 -4.52 2.44
CA SER A 190 12.64 -4.52 3.76
C SER A 190 14.06 -3.97 3.70
N GLU A 191 14.84 -4.33 2.67
CA GLU A 191 16.18 -3.79 2.43
C GLU A 191 16.15 -2.27 2.17
N LEU A 192 15.16 -1.79 1.41
CA LEU A 192 14.91 -0.35 1.23
C LEU A 192 14.63 0.33 2.57
N THR A 193 13.73 -0.22 3.40
CA THR A 193 13.41 0.31 4.73
C THR A 193 14.67 0.41 5.60
N ILE A 194 15.45 -0.67 5.69
CA ILE A 194 16.69 -0.69 6.47
C ILE A 194 17.66 0.37 5.93
N LYS A 195 17.89 0.42 4.61
CA LYS A 195 18.81 1.39 4.01
C LYS A 195 18.39 2.84 4.29
N LYS A 196 17.08 3.12 4.31
CA LYS A 196 16.53 4.46 4.52
C LYS A 196 16.62 4.92 5.98
N PHE A 197 16.49 4.01 6.95
CA PHE A 197 16.34 4.37 8.37
C PHE A 197 17.44 3.86 9.31
N ALA A 198 18.25 2.88 8.91
CA ALA A 198 19.34 2.37 9.75
C ALA A 198 20.51 3.36 9.92
N SER A 199 20.64 4.37 9.05
CA SER A 199 21.61 5.45 9.20
C SER A 199 21.17 6.55 10.18
N SER A 200 19.95 6.46 10.71
CA SER A 200 19.34 7.45 11.62
C SER A 200 19.27 6.98 13.07
N SER A 201 19.90 5.85 13.39
CA SER A 201 20.01 5.27 14.75
C SER A 201 21.36 5.58 15.41
#